data_AF-A0A4Q2EKW3-F1
#
_entry.id   AF-A0A4Q2EKW3-F1
#
_cell.length_a   1.000
_cell.length_b   1.000
_cell.length_c   1.000
_cell.angle_alpha   90.00
_cell.angle_beta   90.00
_cell.angle_gamma   90.00
#
_symmetry.space_group_name_H-M   'P 1'
#
loop_
_entity.id
_entity.type
_entity.pdbx_description
1 polymer ?
#
loop_
_entity_poly.entity_id
_entity_poly.type
_entity_poly.pdbx_seq_one_letter_code
_entity_poly.pdbx_strand_id
1 'polypeptide(L)'
;MARPALPLAVATGVGTFAWYALPGAVASRPARAVAKTALAAGVTGVYALTRPRTEATNGPDRVDELLHEANAHPVQALAIATAGVGAGAAITALGERAMYRWGERRRAAGRRWPFGVPALLAAVVATVGVLADPPRA
;
A
#
# COMPACT_ATOMS: atom_id res chain seq x y z
N MET A 1 -22.05 -15.64 0.63
CA MET A 1 -21.02 -15.09 -0.28
C MET A 1 -20.67 -13.67 0.18
N ALA A 2 -19.61 -13.50 0.97
CA ALA A 2 -19.16 -12.17 1.36
C ALA A 2 -18.41 -11.55 0.16
N ARG A 3 -19.08 -10.66 -0.58
CA ARG A 3 -18.42 -9.86 -1.61
C ARG A 3 -17.37 -8.97 -0.94
N PRO A 4 -16.23 -8.67 -1.60
CA PRO A 4 -15.34 -7.62 -1.13
C PRO A 4 -16.17 -6.35 -0.92
N ALA A 5 -16.04 -5.75 0.26
CA ALA A 5 -16.84 -4.58 0.60
C ALA A 5 -16.52 -3.49 -0.44
N LEU A 6 -17.54 -3.03 -1.17
CA LEU A 6 -17.44 -1.93 -2.13
C LEU A 6 -16.60 -0.74 -1.61
N PRO A 7 -16.67 -0.37 -0.30
CA PRO A 7 -15.77 0.64 0.27
C PRO A 7 -14.27 0.33 0.15
N LEU A 8 -13.85 -0.93 0.30
CA LEU A 8 -12.44 -1.34 0.16
C LEU A 8 -11.98 -1.25 -1.29
N ALA A 9 -12.80 -1.70 -2.24
CA ALA A 9 -12.49 -1.60 -3.67
C ALA A 9 -12.34 -0.14 -4.10
N VAL A 10 -13.24 0.74 -3.64
CA VAL A 10 -13.18 2.18 -3.90
C VAL A 10 -11.94 2.80 -3.24
N ALA A 11 -11.68 2.49 -1.97
CA ALA A 11 -10.52 3.02 -1.25
C ALA A 11 -9.20 2.59 -1.90
N THR A 12 -9.08 1.33 -2.31
CA THR A 12 -7.88 0.83 -3.00
C THR A 12 -7.75 1.47 -4.38
N GLY A 13 -8.81 1.55 -5.18
CA GLY A 13 -8.78 2.19 -6.50
C GLY A 13 -8.38 3.67 -6.44
N VAL A 14 -9.08 4.46 -5.61
CA VAL A 14 -8.79 5.88 -5.39
C VAL A 14 -7.40 6.06 -4.77
N GLY A 15 -7.04 5.21 -3.81
CA GLY A 15 -5.73 5.21 -3.16
C GLY A 15 -4.60 4.96 -4.16
N THR A 16 -4.73 3.96 -5.03
CA THR A 16 -3.77 3.66 -6.08
C THR A 16 -3.68 4.79 -7.10
N PHE A 17 -4.80 5.33 -7.55
CA PHE A 17 -4.79 6.50 -8.45
C PHE A 17 -4.03 7.66 -7.82
N ALA A 18 -4.43 8.05 -6.60
CA ALA A 18 -3.84 9.16 -5.89
C ALA A 18 -2.35 8.92 -5.62
N TRP A 19 -1.94 7.70 -5.26
CA TRP A 19 -0.54 7.33 -5.03
C TRP A 19 0.37 7.62 -6.23
N TYR A 20 -0.09 7.30 -7.44
CA TYR A 20 0.66 7.49 -8.67
C TYR A 20 0.47 8.88 -9.30
N ALA A 21 -0.66 9.55 -9.06
CA ALA A 21 -0.93 10.90 -9.56
C ALA A 21 -0.28 12.00 -8.69
N LEU A 22 -0.12 11.77 -7.38
CA LEU A 22 0.45 12.69 -6.39
C LEU A 22 1.72 13.44 -6.84
N PRO A 23 2.75 12.78 -7.42
CA PRO A 23 3.96 13.47 -7.88
C PRO A 23 3.73 14.51 -8.98
N GLY A 24 2.63 14.41 -9.73
CA GLY A 24 2.22 15.40 -10.73
C GLY A 24 1.45 16.59 -10.12
N ALA A 25 0.75 16.39 -9.01
CA ALA A 25 -0.10 17.41 -8.38
C ALA A 25 0.64 18.23 -7.29
N VAL A 26 1.55 17.59 -6.54
CA VAL A 26 2.24 18.24 -5.43
C VAL A 26 3.73 18.39 -5.77
N ALA A 27 4.21 19.63 -5.87
CA ALA A 27 5.60 19.91 -6.24
C ALA A 27 6.60 19.69 -5.08
N SER A 28 6.17 19.90 -3.83
CA SER A 28 7.02 19.82 -2.64
C SER A 28 7.24 18.39 -2.16
N ARG A 29 8.47 18.12 -1.70
CA ARG A 29 8.91 16.80 -1.19
C ARG A 29 8.23 16.42 0.13
N PRO A 30 8.25 17.26 1.18
CA PRO A 30 7.65 16.89 2.47
C PRO A 30 6.13 16.75 2.38
N ALA A 31 5.44 17.59 1.61
CA ALA A 31 3.99 17.47 1.44
C ALA A 31 3.59 16.17 0.72
N ARG A 32 4.42 15.69 -0.22
CA ARG A 32 4.19 14.37 -0.84
C ARG A 32 4.37 13.22 0.14
N ALA A 33 5.37 13.30 1.03
CA ALA A 33 5.53 12.31 2.07
C ALA A 33 4.31 12.28 2.98
N VAL A 34 3.90 13.43 3.52
CA VAL A 34 2.70 13.54 4.36
C VAL A 34 1.45 13.00 3.66
N ALA A 35 1.21 13.39 2.42
CA ALA A 35 0.05 12.95 1.66
C ALA A 35 0.09 11.43 1.35
N LYS A 36 1.26 10.85 1.05
CA LYS A 36 1.41 9.39 0.90
C LYS A 36 1.14 8.66 2.21
N THR A 37 1.64 9.17 3.34
CA THR A 37 1.39 8.58 4.66
C THR A 37 -0.09 8.63 5.01
N ALA A 38 -0.75 9.77 4.76
CA ALA A 38 -2.19 9.91 4.97
C ALA A 38 -3.00 8.97 4.07
N LEU A 39 -2.61 8.82 2.80
CA LEU A 39 -3.21 7.86 1.86
C LEU A 39 -3.07 6.41 2.35
N ALA A 40 -1.86 6.02 2.74
CA ALA A 40 -1.59 4.68 3.26
C ALA A 40 -2.40 4.40 4.53
N ALA A 41 -2.44 5.36 5.46
CA ALA A 41 -3.25 5.27 6.68
C ALA A 41 -4.75 5.17 6.37
N GLY A 42 -5.26 5.96 5.42
CA GLY A 42 -6.67 5.94 5.01
C GLY A 42 -7.08 4.59 4.41
N VAL A 43 -6.31 4.07 3.44
CA VAL A 43 -6.58 2.75 2.83
C VAL A 43 -6.49 1.65 3.89
N THR A 44 -5.50 1.71 4.78
CA THR A 44 -5.34 0.76 5.89
C THR A 44 -6.52 0.82 6.87
N GLY A 45 -7.03 2.02 7.16
CA GLY A 45 -8.21 2.22 8.01
C GLY A 45 -9.46 1.61 7.39
N VAL A 46 -9.70 1.85 6.10
CA VAL A 46 -10.83 1.23 5.39
C VAL A 46 -10.68 -0.29 5.38
N TYR A 47 -9.49 -0.82 5.12
CA TYR A 47 -9.21 -2.25 5.22
C TYR A 47 -9.52 -2.79 6.63
N ALA A 48 -9.06 -2.12 7.69
CA ALA A 48 -9.31 -2.54 9.06
C ALA A 48 -10.81 -2.57 9.42
N LEU A 49 -11.61 -1.65 8.86
CA LEU A 49 -13.05 -1.54 9.09
C LEU A 49 -13.89 -2.50 8.23
N THR A 50 -13.37 -2.89 7.06
CA THR A 50 -14.12 -3.69 6.07
C THR A 50 -13.68 -5.14 5.98
N ARG A 51 -12.49 -5.47 6.50
CA ARG A 51 -11.97 -6.83 6.46
C ARG A 51 -12.89 -7.78 7.25
N PRO A 52 -13.20 -8.97 6.71
CA PRO A 52 -13.88 -9.99 7.51
C PRO A 52 -13.00 -10.35 8.71
N ARG A 53 -13.57 -10.30 9.92
CA ARG A 53 -12.92 -10.85 11.12
C ARG A 53 -13.13 -12.36 11.10
N THR A 54 -12.12 -13.07 10.63
CA THR A 54 -12.01 -14.52 10.77
C THR A 54 -11.11 -14.87 11.95
N GLU A 55 -11.53 -15.83 12.77
CA GLU A 55 -10.72 -16.40 13.86
C GLU A 55 -9.40 -16.96 13.32
N ALA A 56 -9.42 -17.56 12.13
CA ALA A 56 -8.23 -18.08 11.45
C ALA A 56 -7.11 -17.03 11.23
N THR A 57 -7.43 -15.73 11.23
CA THR A 57 -6.45 -14.67 10.94
C THR A 57 -6.28 -13.69 12.10
N ASN A 58 -7.25 -13.60 13.02
CA ASN A 58 -7.24 -12.63 14.12
C ASN A 58 -7.76 -13.19 15.45
N GLY A 59 -7.93 -14.52 15.56
CA GLY A 59 -8.29 -15.16 16.82
C GLY A 59 -7.16 -15.01 17.85
N PRO A 60 -7.48 -14.95 19.15
CA PRO A 60 -6.48 -14.91 20.23
C PRO A 60 -5.44 -16.03 20.05
N ASP A 61 -5.91 -17.23 19.71
CA ASP A 61 -5.08 -18.41 19.47
C ASP A 61 -4.02 -18.20 18.37
N ARG A 62 -4.34 -17.46 17.30
CA ARG A 62 -3.38 -17.22 16.21
C ARG A 62 -2.31 -16.21 16.61
N VAL A 63 -2.68 -15.20 17.40
CA VAL A 63 -1.72 -14.22 17.94
C VAL A 63 -0.80 -14.90 18.95
N ASP A 64 -1.36 -15.73 19.82
CA ASP A 64 -0.61 -16.49 20.81
C ASP A 64 0.32 -17.51 20.14
N GLU A 65 -0.12 -18.17 19.07
CA GLU A 65 0.72 -19.05 18.26
C GLU A 65 1.90 -18.30 17.61
N LEU A 66 1.66 -17.13 17.03
CA LEU A 66 2.72 -16.29 16.45
C LEU A 66 3.72 -15.82 17.50
N LEU A 67 3.24 -15.43 18.69
CA LEU A 67 4.08 -15.02 19.81
C LEU A 67 4.85 -16.21 20.39
N HIS A 68 4.24 -17.38 20.46
CA HIS A 68 4.88 -18.62 20.89
C HIS A 68 6.00 -19.01 19.94
N GLU A 69 5.74 -19.02 18.63
CA GLU A 69 6.75 -19.28 17.58
C GLU A 69 7.89 -18.26 17.63
N ALA A 70 7.57 -16.97 17.81
CA ALA A 70 8.55 -15.92 17.94
C ALA A 70 9.44 -16.09 19.19
N ASN A 71 8.87 -16.56 20.30
CA ASN A 71 9.60 -16.87 21.52
C ASN A 71 10.42 -18.17 21.42
N ALA A 72 9.94 -19.17 20.67
CA ALA A 72 10.66 -20.40 20.41
C ALA A 72 11.91 -20.15 19.52
N HIS A 73 11.82 -19.17 18.61
CA HIS A 73 12.88 -18.84 17.66
C HIS A 73 13.21 -17.33 17.64
N PRO A 74 13.75 -16.77 18.74
CA PRO A 74 13.86 -15.31 18.92
C PRO A 74 14.81 -14.65 17.92
N VAL A 75 15.91 -15.32 17.56
CA VAL A 75 16.87 -14.80 16.57
C VAL A 75 16.27 -14.77 15.17
N GLN A 76 15.52 -15.80 14.79
CA GLN A 76 14.89 -15.88 13.48
C GLN A 76 13.74 -14.88 13.36
N ALA A 77 12.92 -14.74 14.41
CA ALA A 77 11.86 -13.74 14.48
C ALA A 77 12.43 -12.32 14.36
N LEU A 78 13.50 -12.00 15.09
CA LEU A 78 14.18 -10.72 15.00
C LEU A 78 14.77 -10.48 13.59
N ALA A 79 15.37 -11.49 12.97
CA ALA A 79 15.91 -11.41 11.62
C ALA A 79 14.81 -11.13 10.58
N ILE A 80 13.67 -11.82 10.66
CA ILE A 80 12.52 -11.58 9.76
C ILE A 80 11.95 -10.18 9.96
N ALA A 81 11.76 -9.74 11.21
CA ALA A 81 11.24 -8.42 11.52
C ALA A 81 12.18 -7.30 11.00
N THR A 82 13.48 -7.41 11.29
CA THR A 82 14.48 -6.43 10.82
C THR A 82 14.64 -6.45 9.30
N ALA A 83 14.64 -7.63 8.67
CA ALA A 83 14.68 -7.74 7.22
C ALA A 83 13.44 -7.10 6.57
N GLY A 84 12.24 -7.32 7.13
CA GLY A 84 11.00 -6.71 6.65
C GLY A 84 11.03 -5.19 6.73
N VAL A 85 11.41 -4.65 7.89
CA VAL A 85 11.55 -3.19 8.09
C VAL A 85 12.62 -2.60 7.17
N GLY A 86 13.79 -3.24 7.09
CA GLY A 86 14.90 -2.79 6.24
C GLY A 86 14.56 -2.82 4.75
N ALA A 87 13.92 -3.88 4.28
CA ALA A 87 13.45 -4.00 2.91
C ALA A 87 12.42 -2.92 2.56
N GLY A 88 11.45 -2.67 3.46
CA GLY A 88 10.46 -1.60 3.28
C GLY A 88 11.10 -0.20 3.19
N ALA A 89 12.07 0.09 4.05
CA ALA A 89 12.82 1.34 4.01
C ALA A 89 13.62 1.47 2.70
N ALA A 90 14.29 0.41 2.26
CA ALA A 90 15.07 0.40 1.02
C ALA A 90 14.18 0.61 -0.23
N ILE A 91 13.05 -0.08 -0.31
CA ILE A 91 12.07 0.08 -1.40
C ILE A 91 11.58 1.53 -1.44
N THR A 92 11.29 2.12 -0.28
CA THR A 92 10.85 3.52 -0.18
C THR A 92 11.92 4.48 -0.71
N ALA A 93 13.17 4.33 -0.27
CA ALA A 93 14.28 5.18 -0.69
C ALA A 93 14.60 5.07 -2.19
N LEU A 94 14.55 3.85 -2.74
CA LEU A 94 14.72 3.60 -4.17
C LEU A 94 13.57 4.21 -4.99
N GLY A 95 12.34 4.07 -4.50
CA GLY A 95 11.15 4.68 -5.10
C GLY A 95 11.25 6.20 -5.15
N GLU A 96 11.71 6.85 -4.09
CA GLU A 96 11.95 8.29 -4.08
C GLU A 96 12.95 8.73 -5.16
N ARG A 97 14.11 8.08 -5.24
CA ARG A 97 15.15 8.40 -6.23
C ARG A 97 14.65 8.23 -7.66
N ALA A 98 13.94 7.14 -7.95
CA ALA A 98 13.35 6.90 -9.25
C ALA A 98 12.34 8.01 -9.62
N MET A 99 11.51 8.43 -8.66
CA MET A 99 10.48 9.43 -8.86
C MET A 99 11.06 10.83 -9.13
N TYR A 100 12.16 11.22 -8.48
CA TYR A 100 12.86 12.47 -8.78
C TYR A 100 13.43 12.48 -10.20
N ARG A 101 14.17 11.44 -10.58
CA ARG A 101 14.77 11.32 -11.93
C ARG A 101 13.70 11.35 -13.02
N TRP A 102 12.56 10.73 -12.77
CA TRP A 102 11.43 10.70 -13.69
C TRP A 102 10.73 12.06 -13.78
N GLY A 103 10.60 12.79 -12.67
CA GLY A 103 10.05 14.14 -12.61
C GLY A 103 10.91 15.18 -13.32
N GLU A 104 12.23 15.12 -13.17
CA GLU A 104 13.19 15.98 -13.88
C GLU A 104 13.13 15.75 -15.40
N ARG A 105 13.19 14.49 -15.83
CA ARG A 105 13.06 14.10 -17.25
C ARG A 105 11.76 14.58 -17.89
N ARG A 106 10.68 14.68 -17.12
CA ARG A 106 9.36 15.06 -17.66
C ARG A 106 9.06 16.54 -17.60
N ARG A 107 9.63 17.28 -16.63
CA ARG A 107 9.65 18.75 -16.70
C ARG A 107 10.46 19.23 -17.90
N ALA A 108 11.57 18.57 -18.20
CA ALA A 108 12.33 18.79 -19.43
C ALA A 108 11.52 18.48 -20.71
N ALA A 109 10.46 17.65 -20.62
CA ALA A 109 9.61 17.26 -21.74
C ALA A 109 8.29 18.07 -21.85
N GLY A 110 8.10 19.14 -21.07
CA GLY A 110 6.97 20.08 -21.21
C GLY A 110 5.56 19.53 -20.94
N ARG A 111 5.40 18.29 -20.47
CA ARG A 111 4.08 17.66 -20.29
C ARG A 111 3.39 18.13 -19.01
N ARG A 112 2.17 18.66 -19.16
CA ARG A 112 1.33 19.14 -18.05
C ARG A 112 0.90 18.04 -17.09
N TRP A 113 0.58 16.82 -17.56
CA TRP A 113 -0.01 15.76 -16.73
C TRP A 113 0.56 14.34 -17.03
N PRO A 114 1.84 14.10 -16.73
CA PRO A 114 2.50 12.90 -17.21
C PRO A 114 2.15 11.58 -16.49
N PHE A 115 1.50 11.66 -15.34
CA PHE A 115 1.19 10.52 -14.49
C PHE A 115 -0.29 10.08 -14.56
N GLY A 116 -1.18 10.86 -15.19
CA GLY A 116 -2.63 10.62 -15.11
C GLY A 116 -3.08 9.30 -15.72
N VAL A 117 -2.61 8.99 -16.92
CA VAL A 117 -2.94 7.73 -17.63
C VAL A 117 -2.42 6.48 -16.91
N PRO A 118 -1.12 6.38 -16.54
CA PRO A 118 -0.63 5.21 -15.79
C PRO A 118 -1.25 5.11 -14.39
N ALA A 119 -1.55 6.22 -13.73
CA ALA A 119 -2.27 6.20 -12.45
C ALA A 119 -3.69 5.63 -12.60
N LEU A 120 -4.39 6.01 -13.67
CA LEU A 120 -5.73 5.49 -13.97
C LEU A 120 -5.70 3.99 -14.27
N LEU A 121 -4.76 3.52 -15.08
CA LEU A 121 -4.61 2.10 -15.39
C LEU A 121 -4.31 1.28 -14.12
N ALA A 122 -3.39 1.74 -13.28
CA ALA A 122 -3.08 1.09 -12.02
C ALA A 122 -4.29 1.04 -11.08
N ALA A 123 -5.08 2.12 -11.01
CA ALA A 123 -6.29 2.18 -10.21
C ALA A 123 -7.35 1.18 -10.67
N VAL A 124 -7.56 1.05 -11.98
CA VAL A 124 -8.50 0.07 -12.55
C VAL A 124 -8.06 -1.34 -12.19
N VAL A 125 -6.77 -1.68 -12.40
CA VAL A 125 -6.24 -3.01 -12.06
C VAL A 125 -6.40 -3.32 -10.58
N ALA A 126 -6.08 -2.37 -9.69
CA ALA A 126 -6.20 -2.57 -8.25
C ALA A 126 -7.67 -2.73 -7.81
N THR A 127 -8.58 -1.93 -8.39
CA THR A 127 -10.02 -2.03 -8.11
C THR A 127 -10.57 -3.38 -8.57
N VAL A 128 -10.25 -3.81 -9.80
CA VAL A 128 -10.68 -5.10 -10.34
C VAL A 128 -10.10 -6.24 -9.52
N GLY A 129 -8.83 -6.17 -9.11
CA GLY A 129 -8.19 -7.16 -8.26
C GLY A 129 -8.90 -7.35 -6.92
N VAL A 130 -9.27 -6.26 -6.24
CA VAL A 130 -10.05 -6.34 -5.00
C VAL A 130 -11.44 -6.90 -5.24
N LEU A 131 -12.10 -6.51 -6.33
CA LEU A 131 -13.44 -7.01 -6.66
C LEU A 131 -13.46 -8.50 -7.07
N ALA A 132 -12.34 -8.99 -7.62
CA ALA A 132 -12.19 -10.36 -8.09
C ALA A 132 -11.64 -11.33 -7.02
N ASP A 133 -11.17 -10.84 -5.86
CA ASP A 133 -10.61 -11.69 -4.81
C ASP A 133 -11.72 -12.59 -4.24
N PRO A 134 -11.61 -13.93 -4.41
CA PRO A 134 -12.62 -14.85 -3.91
C PRO A 134 -12.59 -14.90 -2.38
N PRO A 135 -13.74 -15.15 -1.71
CA PRO A 135 -13.77 -15.32 -0.27
C PRO A 135 -12.87 -16.51 0.10
N ARG A 136 -11.82 -16.26 0.88
CA ARG A 136 -11.01 -17.33 1.47
C ARG A 136 -11.84 -17.95 2.60
N ALA A 137 -12.18 -19.23 2.40
CA ALA A 137 -12.94 -20.05 3.33
C ALA A 137 -12.16 -20.26 4.64
#